data_AF-A0A1W9RN62-F1
#
_entry.id   AF-A0A1W9RN62-F1
#
_cell.length_a   1.000
_cell.length_b   1.000
_cell.length_c   1.000
_cell.angle_alpha   90.00
_cell.angle_beta   90.00
_cell.angle_gamma   90.00
#
_symmetry.space_group_name_H-M   'P 1'
#
loop_
_entity.id
_entity.type
_entity.pdbx_description
1 polymer ?
#
loop_
_entity_poly.entity_id
_entity_poly.type
_entity_poly.pdbx_seq_one_letter_code
_entity_poly.pdbx_strand_id
1 'polypeptide(L)'
;MREEIAFQTVDNSYDWSLLLNRTRHADLMQTWEYGEAIKKAVGFDPIRQIILRNGEPLAMAQVLLKEVSGIGPVARVQNGPLFFNTDDIWQPMTALIAMKELKNYWVNRQQRHLYFSPCLFPSELPKKWHKELNLQTVSDPVWESVKLDISQTEEDIRRQMKRHWRKALERIERENFQAKVSHSADDFQYYLFQYRLDAKNNTSSWPSPDLLSAFWQASGANSQLFLAYRDEKYIAGLITTVFGDTALALSAWDETHTTDFIGMRFLIWRAIQYYRDLRYKWFDLGGADPSRKMGASAFKRTTGGSEYSYAGNYEAFPTFLPRESSASRKRADLHGFLPGLDWPVEIEEIELDQETGVTSGVTRAVGNIVKKNPDWDGVLNSKKSLVTSGLIDSLALVDLVQDLQERFDVHFFPEEIIAENFDSINSICRLIQEKMAVHF
;
A
#
# COMPACT_ATOMS: atom_id res chain seq x y z
N MET A 1 6.50 -15.75 -42.11
CA MET A 1 7.31 -16.46 -41.09
C MET A 1 6.49 -16.53 -39.82
N ARG A 2 6.45 -17.66 -39.11
CA ARG A 2 5.89 -17.69 -37.74
C ARG A 2 6.82 -16.86 -36.86
N GLU A 3 6.26 -15.96 -36.07
CA GLU A 3 7.03 -15.26 -35.05
C GLU A 3 7.58 -16.26 -34.04
N GLU A 4 8.87 -16.18 -33.75
CA GLU A 4 9.54 -17.01 -32.77
C GLU A 4 9.59 -16.28 -31.44
N ILE A 5 9.06 -16.91 -30.38
CA ILE A 5 9.16 -16.41 -29.01
C ILE A 5 9.99 -17.39 -28.19
N ALA A 6 11.04 -16.87 -27.55
CA ALA A 6 11.96 -17.64 -26.72
C ALA A 6 12.09 -17.02 -25.32
N PHE A 7 12.52 -17.84 -24.36
CA PHE A 7 12.81 -17.41 -22.99
C PHE A 7 14.30 -17.60 -22.73
N GLN A 8 14.96 -16.54 -22.25
CA GLN A 8 16.36 -16.56 -21.85
C GLN A 8 16.47 -16.23 -20.37
N THR A 9 17.06 -17.11 -19.58
CA THR A 9 17.30 -16.87 -18.14
C THR A 9 18.43 -15.87 -17.94
N VAL A 10 18.30 -15.02 -16.91
CA VAL A 10 19.33 -14.08 -16.45
C VAL A 10 19.68 -14.40 -15.01
N ASP A 11 20.90 -14.87 -14.78
CA ASP A 11 21.35 -15.39 -13.48
C ASP A 11 22.25 -14.41 -12.70
N ASN A 12 22.37 -13.17 -13.18
CA ASN A 12 23.19 -12.13 -12.55
C ASN A 12 22.36 -10.87 -12.23
N SER A 13 22.50 -10.35 -11.01
CA SER A 13 21.76 -9.18 -10.53
C SER A 13 22.12 -7.89 -11.26
N TYR A 14 23.37 -7.71 -11.67
CA TYR A 14 23.83 -6.54 -12.41
C TYR A 14 23.15 -6.45 -13.78
N ASP A 15 23.16 -7.54 -14.55
CA ASP A 15 22.53 -7.59 -15.88
C ASP A 15 21.01 -7.41 -15.77
N TRP A 16 20.39 -8.04 -14.77
CA TRP A 16 18.96 -7.88 -14.50
C TRP A 16 18.59 -6.42 -14.22
N SER A 17 19.36 -5.73 -13.38
CA SER A 17 19.14 -4.32 -13.06
C SER A 17 19.37 -3.39 -14.26
N LEU A 18 20.38 -3.67 -15.11
CA LEU A 18 20.57 -2.94 -16.35
C LEU A 18 19.40 -3.08 -17.32
N LEU A 19 18.82 -4.28 -17.41
CA LEU A 19 17.64 -4.54 -18.24
C LEU A 19 16.39 -3.86 -17.67
N LEU A 20 16.17 -3.94 -16.36
CA LEU A 20 15.05 -3.30 -15.67
C LEU A 20 15.03 -1.78 -15.92
N ASN A 21 16.20 -1.13 -15.93
CA ASN A 21 16.31 0.31 -16.22
C ASN A 21 15.95 0.68 -17.68
N ARG A 22 15.80 -0.29 -18.57
CA ARG A 22 15.43 -0.10 -19.98
C ARG A 22 13.95 -0.39 -20.23
N THR A 23 13.17 -0.71 -19.20
CA THR A 23 11.74 -0.99 -19.36
C THR A 23 10.93 0.31 -19.40
N ARG A 24 9.73 0.24 -19.97
CA ARG A 24 8.79 1.37 -20.02
C ARG A 24 8.32 1.75 -18.62
N HIS A 25 7.98 0.73 -17.84
CA HIS A 25 7.60 0.84 -16.43
C HIS A 25 8.48 -0.12 -15.65
N ALA A 26 9.27 0.40 -14.71
CA ALA A 26 9.98 -0.40 -13.74
C ALA A 26 9.10 -0.59 -12.49
N ASP A 27 9.22 -1.73 -11.83
CA ASP A 27 8.43 -2.04 -10.64
C ASP A 27 9.27 -2.81 -9.60
N LEU A 28 9.05 -2.49 -8.31
CA LEU A 28 9.73 -3.12 -7.19
C LEU A 28 9.64 -4.65 -7.24
N MET A 29 8.46 -5.19 -7.59
CA MET A 29 8.17 -6.63 -7.55
C MET A 29 8.99 -7.43 -8.58
N GLN A 30 9.59 -6.71 -9.52
CA GLN A 30 10.44 -7.27 -10.57
C GLN A 30 11.93 -7.00 -10.32
N THR A 31 12.31 -6.36 -9.21
CA THR A 31 13.71 -6.18 -8.80
C THR A 31 14.32 -7.49 -8.32
N TRP A 32 15.66 -7.60 -8.43
CA TRP A 32 16.39 -8.79 -7.95
C TRP A 32 16.19 -8.97 -6.44
N GLU A 33 16.32 -7.87 -5.72
CA GLU A 33 16.32 -7.78 -4.26
C GLU A 33 14.96 -8.13 -3.67
N TYR A 34 13.87 -7.77 -4.34
CA TYR A 34 12.54 -8.25 -3.98
C TYR A 34 12.43 -9.78 -4.10
N GLY A 35 12.95 -10.36 -5.18
CA GLY A 35 12.96 -11.82 -5.37
C GLY A 35 13.73 -12.55 -4.28
N GLU A 36 14.91 -12.04 -3.90
CA GLU A 36 15.71 -12.61 -2.80
C GLU A 36 15.01 -12.45 -1.44
N ALA A 37 14.37 -11.31 -1.20
CA ALA A 37 13.61 -11.06 0.02
C ALA A 37 12.44 -12.04 0.16
N ILE A 38 11.69 -12.27 -0.93
CA ILE A 38 10.58 -13.22 -0.97
C ILE A 38 11.07 -14.65 -0.77
N LYS A 39 12.18 -15.04 -1.39
CA LYS A 39 12.79 -16.36 -1.16
C LYS A 39 13.09 -16.57 0.31
N LYS A 40 13.71 -15.58 0.95
CA LYS A 40 14.11 -15.66 2.35
C LYS A 40 12.93 -15.65 3.32
N ALA A 41 11.95 -14.76 3.11
CA ALA A 41 10.85 -14.54 4.06
C ALA A 41 9.67 -15.50 3.85
N VAL A 42 9.41 -15.91 2.60
CA VAL A 42 8.18 -16.62 2.22
C VAL A 42 8.47 -17.96 1.52
N GLY A 43 9.67 -18.14 0.97
CA GLY A 43 10.11 -19.42 0.39
C GLY A 43 9.66 -19.66 -1.05
N PHE A 44 9.40 -18.61 -1.84
CA PHE A 44 9.30 -18.77 -3.29
C PHE A 44 10.68 -18.61 -3.94
N ASP A 45 11.01 -19.49 -4.89
CA ASP A 45 12.23 -19.38 -5.68
C ASP A 45 12.04 -18.45 -6.88
N PRO A 46 12.82 -17.37 -7.01
CA PRO A 46 12.76 -16.49 -8.17
C PRO A 46 13.46 -17.12 -9.37
N ILE A 47 12.81 -17.06 -10.53
CA ILE A 47 13.40 -17.26 -11.85
C ILE A 47 13.24 -15.96 -12.64
N ARG A 48 14.30 -15.53 -13.32
CA ARG A 48 14.37 -14.24 -14.01
C ARG A 48 14.63 -14.47 -15.48
N GLN A 49 13.70 -14.04 -16.33
CA GLN A 49 13.72 -14.36 -17.75
C GLN A 49 13.45 -13.14 -18.62
N ILE A 50 14.14 -13.11 -19.76
CA ILE A 50 13.83 -12.24 -20.90
C ILE A 50 12.94 -13.04 -21.86
N ILE A 51 11.87 -12.41 -22.33
CA ILE A 51 11.03 -12.86 -23.43
C ILE A 51 11.59 -12.23 -24.71
N LEU A 52 12.09 -13.06 -25.62
CA LEU A 52 12.64 -12.64 -26.90
C LEU A 52 11.60 -12.81 -28.01
N ARG A 53 11.50 -11.86 -28.94
CA ARG A 53 10.72 -11.97 -30.17
C ARG A 53 11.65 -11.89 -31.38
N ASN A 54 11.75 -12.97 -32.14
CA ASN A 54 12.67 -13.10 -33.26
C ASN A 54 14.13 -12.77 -32.88
N GLY A 55 14.55 -13.18 -31.68
CA GLY A 55 15.89 -12.91 -31.14
C GLY A 55 16.06 -11.58 -30.38
N GLU A 56 15.10 -10.65 -30.50
CA GLU A 56 15.19 -9.33 -29.86
C GLU A 56 14.46 -9.29 -28.51
N PRO A 57 15.00 -8.62 -27.47
CA PRO A 57 14.34 -8.44 -26.17
C PRO A 57 12.99 -7.72 -26.29
N LEU A 58 11.90 -8.41 -25.95
CA LEU A 58 10.55 -7.86 -25.97
C LEU A 58 10.09 -7.43 -24.58
N ALA A 59 10.31 -8.29 -23.60
CA ALA A 59 9.92 -8.08 -22.21
C ALA A 59 10.81 -8.88 -21.26
N MET A 60 10.69 -8.62 -19.97
CA MET A 60 11.34 -9.38 -18.92
C MET A 60 10.36 -9.70 -17.79
N ALA A 61 10.54 -10.82 -17.11
CA ALA A 61 9.71 -11.21 -15.98
C ALA A 61 10.53 -11.94 -14.91
N GLN A 62 10.38 -11.50 -13.67
CA GLN A 62 10.66 -12.28 -12.47
C GLN A 62 9.42 -13.11 -12.14
N VAL A 63 9.61 -14.42 -12.08
CA VAL A 63 8.59 -15.43 -11.78
C VAL A 63 8.96 -16.09 -10.46
N LEU A 64 8.07 -16.03 -9.49
CA LEU A 64 8.23 -16.62 -8.17
C LEU A 64 7.59 -18.01 -8.17
N LEU A 65 8.37 -19.06 -7.90
CA LEU A 65 7.94 -20.45 -7.94
C LEU A 65 7.83 -21.06 -6.55
N LYS A 66 6.77 -21.82 -6.28
CA LYS A 66 6.63 -22.57 -5.02
C LYS A 66 5.67 -23.74 -5.19
N GLU A 67 5.93 -24.82 -4.47
CA GLU A 67 4.93 -25.87 -4.23
C GLU A 67 4.05 -25.44 -3.05
N VAL A 68 2.77 -25.21 -3.32
CA VAL A 68 1.82 -24.74 -2.30
C VAL A 68 0.90 -25.88 -1.90
N SER A 69 0.87 -26.21 -0.61
CA SER A 69 0.02 -27.28 -0.08
C SER A 69 -1.46 -27.04 -0.44
N GLY A 70 -2.13 -28.05 -0.99
CA GLY A 70 -3.53 -27.96 -1.42
C GLY A 70 -3.78 -27.31 -2.78
N ILE A 71 -2.80 -26.61 -3.36
CA ILE A 71 -2.90 -25.95 -4.67
C ILE A 71 -1.99 -26.64 -5.72
N GLY A 72 -0.78 -27.02 -5.31
CA GLY A 72 0.25 -27.61 -6.17
C GLY A 72 1.29 -26.59 -6.65
N PRO A 73 1.91 -26.81 -7.84
CA PRO A 73 2.99 -25.96 -8.33
C PRO A 73 2.45 -24.61 -8.79
N VAL A 74 2.90 -23.54 -8.14
CA VAL A 74 2.51 -22.16 -8.45
C VAL A 74 3.65 -21.45 -9.19
N ALA A 75 3.28 -20.63 -10.17
CA ALA A 75 4.11 -19.59 -10.75
C ALA A 75 3.43 -18.24 -10.54
N ARG A 76 4.08 -17.33 -9.82
CA ARG A 76 3.54 -15.99 -9.53
C ARG A 76 4.37 -14.93 -10.26
N VAL A 77 3.69 -14.11 -11.06
CA VAL A 77 4.27 -12.96 -11.76
C VAL A 77 3.52 -11.72 -11.31
N GLN A 78 4.11 -10.99 -10.36
CA GLN A 78 3.52 -9.79 -9.77
C GLN A 78 4.11 -8.55 -10.41
N ASN A 79 3.24 -7.66 -10.88
CA ASN A 79 3.60 -6.47 -11.68
C ASN A 79 4.63 -6.80 -12.76
N GLY A 80 4.34 -7.83 -13.57
CA GLY A 80 5.18 -8.28 -14.68
C GLY A 80 4.36 -9.01 -15.74
N PRO A 81 4.85 -9.18 -16.98
CA PRO A 81 6.18 -8.81 -17.44
C PRO A 81 6.35 -7.29 -17.58
N LEU A 82 7.60 -6.84 -17.53
CA LEU A 82 8.00 -5.48 -17.87
C LEU A 82 8.40 -5.43 -19.35
N PHE A 83 7.89 -4.46 -20.10
CA PHE A 83 8.19 -4.33 -21.52
C PHE A 83 9.37 -3.38 -21.74
N PHE A 84 10.31 -3.76 -22.62
CA PHE A 84 11.42 -2.88 -22.97
C PHE A 84 10.91 -1.64 -23.70
N ASN A 85 11.53 -0.50 -23.41
CA ASN A 85 11.26 0.72 -24.14
C ASN A 85 11.94 0.64 -25.51
N THR A 86 11.14 0.41 -26.54
CA THR A 86 11.52 0.60 -27.94
C THR A 86 11.22 2.05 -28.31
N ASP A 87 12.07 2.72 -29.07
CA ASP A 87 11.82 4.10 -29.53
C ASP A 87 10.54 4.25 -30.38
N ASP A 88 9.89 3.13 -30.71
CA ASP A 88 8.61 3.03 -31.39
C ASP A 88 7.39 3.38 -30.51
N ILE A 89 6.32 3.81 -31.17
CA ILE A 89 5.00 4.00 -30.55
C ILE A 89 4.49 2.67 -30.01
N TRP A 90 4.13 2.63 -28.72
CA TRP A 90 3.60 1.45 -28.05
C TRP A 90 2.40 0.85 -28.80
N GLN A 91 2.48 -0.46 -29.08
CA GLN A 91 1.42 -1.24 -29.69
C GLN A 91 0.81 -2.18 -28.64
N PRO A 92 -0.46 -2.01 -28.22
CA PRO A 92 -1.07 -2.88 -27.21
C PRO A 92 -1.05 -4.38 -27.55
N MET A 93 -1.06 -4.72 -28.85
CA MET A 93 -0.95 -6.11 -29.30
C MET A 93 0.38 -6.76 -28.93
N THR A 94 1.45 -5.99 -28.78
CA THR A 94 2.76 -6.47 -28.33
C THR A 94 2.67 -7.11 -26.94
N ALA A 95 1.92 -6.49 -26.03
CA ALA A 95 1.69 -7.05 -24.71
C ALA A 95 0.90 -8.36 -24.77
N LEU A 96 -0.15 -8.41 -25.60
CA LEU A 96 -0.96 -9.62 -25.73
C LEU A 96 -0.12 -10.82 -26.19
N ILE A 97 0.80 -10.62 -27.15
CA ILE A 97 1.69 -11.68 -27.65
C ILE A 97 2.61 -12.19 -26.54
N ALA A 98 3.31 -11.30 -25.83
CA ALA A 98 4.23 -11.68 -24.77
C ALA A 98 3.50 -12.40 -23.61
N MET A 99 2.37 -11.85 -23.17
CA MET A 99 1.57 -12.43 -22.08
C MET A 99 0.96 -13.78 -22.47
N LYS A 100 0.56 -13.97 -23.74
CA LYS A 100 0.10 -15.26 -24.26
C LYS A 100 1.18 -16.32 -24.16
N GLU A 101 2.40 -16.00 -24.56
CA GLU A 101 3.51 -16.96 -24.51
C GLU A 101 4.00 -17.21 -23.09
N LEU A 102 4.05 -16.19 -22.23
CA LEU A 102 4.32 -16.35 -20.79
C LEU A 102 3.31 -17.33 -20.17
N LYS A 103 2.01 -17.11 -20.42
CA LYS A 103 0.96 -18.01 -19.96
C LYS A 103 1.12 -19.42 -20.54
N ASN A 104 1.32 -19.56 -21.85
CA ASN A 104 1.49 -20.88 -22.47
C ASN A 104 2.70 -21.63 -21.90
N TYR A 105 3.81 -20.93 -21.67
CA TYR A 105 5.01 -21.53 -21.08
C TYR A 105 4.72 -22.03 -19.67
N TRP A 106 4.25 -21.18 -18.76
CA TRP A 106 4.07 -21.57 -17.36
C TRP A 106 2.89 -22.50 -17.13
N VAL A 107 1.76 -22.27 -17.80
CA VAL A 107 0.54 -23.04 -17.60
C VAL A 107 0.55 -24.35 -18.39
N ASN A 108 0.90 -24.31 -19.67
CA ASN A 108 0.75 -25.48 -20.56
C ASN A 108 2.01 -26.32 -20.70
N ARG A 109 3.21 -25.72 -20.59
CA ARG A 109 4.48 -26.47 -20.71
C ARG A 109 5.03 -26.87 -19.34
N GLN A 110 5.08 -25.90 -18.41
CA GLN A 110 5.55 -26.12 -17.04
C GLN A 110 4.47 -26.62 -16.09
N GLN A 111 3.21 -26.69 -16.54
CA GLN A 111 2.10 -27.25 -15.78
C GLN A 111 1.89 -26.60 -14.40
N ARG A 112 2.08 -25.27 -14.30
CA ARG A 112 1.92 -24.49 -13.06
C ARG A 112 0.61 -23.70 -13.04
N HIS A 113 0.00 -23.56 -11.87
CA HIS A 113 -1.02 -22.54 -11.61
C HIS A 113 -0.33 -21.16 -11.70
N LEU A 114 -0.72 -20.38 -12.69
CA LEU A 114 -0.20 -19.05 -12.91
C LEU A 114 -1.07 -18.03 -12.17
N TYR A 115 -0.47 -17.28 -11.24
CA TYR A 115 -1.01 -16.02 -10.72
C TYR A 115 -0.25 -14.86 -11.38
N PHE A 116 -0.97 -13.89 -11.93
CA PHE A 116 -0.43 -12.95 -12.90
C PHE A 116 -1.03 -11.55 -12.74
N SER A 117 -0.19 -10.54 -12.59
CA SER A 117 -0.57 -9.12 -12.66
C SER A 117 0.40 -8.36 -13.57
N PRO A 118 -0.04 -7.84 -14.72
CA PRO A 118 0.85 -7.13 -15.66
C PRO A 118 1.19 -5.73 -15.17
N CYS A 119 2.47 -5.31 -15.30
CA CYS A 119 2.90 -3.93 -15.11
C CYS A 119 2.54 -3.07 -16.33
N LEU A 120 1.24 -2.95 -16.58
CA LEU A 120 0.67 -2.18 -17.68
C LEU A 120 -0.57 -1.46 -17.20
N PHE A 121 -0.75 -0.22 -17.66
CA PHE A 121 -2.00 0.50 -17.45
C PHE A 121 -3.11 -0.10 -18.31
N PRO A 122 -4.39 0.03 -17.90
CA PRO A 122 -5.51 -0.41 -18.73
C PRO A 122 -5.50 0.15 -20.16
N SER A 123 -4.99 1.37 -20.35
CA SER A 123 -4.85 2.03 -21.66
C SER A 123 -3.78 1.41 -22.56
N GLU A 124 -2.85 0.64 -22.00
CA GLU A 124 -1.76 0.00 -22.73
C GLU A 124 -2.12 -1.41 -23.23
N LEU A 125 -3.36 -1.86 -22.99
CA LEU A 125 -3.82 -3.19 -23.31
C LEU A 125 -5.02 -3.18 -24.28
N PRO A 126 -5.13 -4.18 -25.17
CA PRO A 126 -6.33 -4.35 -25.98
C PRO A 126 -7.58 -4.54 -25.11
N LYS A 127 -8.74 -4.08 -25.58
CA LYS A 127 -10.01 -4.34 -24.89
C LYS A 127 -10.21 -5.85 -24.77
N LYS A 128 -10.67 -6.32 -23.60
CA LYS A 128 -10.97 -7.75 -23.32
C LYS A 128 -9.78 -8.71 -23.49
N TRP A 129 -8.54 -8.22 -23.48
CA TRP A 129 -7.31 -9.02 -23.59
C TRP A 129 -7.31 -10.27 -22.69
N HIS A 130 -7.78 -10.17 -21.44
CA HIS A 130 -7.82 -11.29 -20.49
C HIS A 130 -8.72 -12.44 -20.98
N LYS A 131 -9.82 -12.13 -21.69
CA LYS A 131 -10.69 -13.14 -22.29
C LYS A 131 -10.00 -13.85 -23.45
N GLU A 132 -9.28 -13.09 -24.28
CA GLU A 132 -8.49 -13.66 -25.40
C GLU A 132 -7.40 -14.60 -24.90
N LEU A 133 -6.81 -14.31 -23.74
CA LEU A 133 -5.83 -15.18 -23.09
C LEU A 133 -6.45 -16.30 -22.24
N ASN A 134 -7.78 -16.35 -22.10
CA ASN A 134 -8.49 -17.26 -21.20
C ASN A 134 -7.99 -17.18 -19.75
N LEU A 135 -7.81 -15.95 -19.25
CA LEU A 135 -7.46 -15.66 -17.87
C LEU A 135 -8.73 -15.44 -17.04
N GLN A 136 -8.71 -15.92 -15.80
CA GLN A 136 -9.75 -15.63 -14.81
C GLN A 136 -9.31 -14.40 -14.01
N THR A 137 -10.24 -13.52 -13.68
CA THR A 137 -9.98 -12.39 -12.77
C THR A 137 -9.95 -12.90 -11.33
N VAL A 138 -8.95 -12.47 -10.57
CA VAL A 138 -8.93 -12.70 -9.12
C VAL A 138 -9.75 -11.60 -8.44
N SER A 139 -10.42 -11.92 -7.33
CA SER A 139 -11.25 -10.99 -6.56
C SER A 139 -10.43 -9.99 -5.72
N ASP A 140 -9.12 -10.04 -5.78
CA ASP A 140 -8.24 -9.17 -4.98
C ASP A 140 -8.40 -7.71 -5.39
N PRO A 141 -8.39 -6.77 -4.42
CA PRO A 141 -8.42 -5.35 -4.72
C PRO A 141 -7.24 -4.98 -5.63
N VAL A 142 -7.54 -4.22 -6.69
CA VAL A 142 -6.53 -3.61 -7.53
C VAL A 142 -6.06 -2.34 -6.84
N TRP A 143 -4.83 -2.38 -6.31
CA TRP A 143 -4.28 -1.27 -5.56
C TRP A 143 -3.99 -0.09 -6.48
N GLU A 144 -4.29 1.09 -5.95
CA GLU A 144 -3.89 2.36 -6.56
C GLU A 144 -2.57 2.80 -5.92
N SER A 145 -1.80 3.62 -6.61
CA SER A 145 -0.65 4.31 -6.01
C SER A 145 -0.67 5.78 -6.38
N VAL A 146 0.09 6.59 -5.66
CA VAL A 146 0.25 8.03 -5.90
C VAL A 146 1.71 8.31 -6.24
N LYS A 147 1.96 8.86 -7.43
CA LYS A 147 3.30 9.11 -7.97
C LYS A 147 3.50 10.60 -8.27
N LEU A 148 4.61 11.16 -7.81
CA LEU A 148 4.99 12.55 -8.02
C LEU A 148 6.12 12.63 -9.04
N ASP A 149 6.01 13.56 -10.00
CA ASP A 149 7.15 13.98 -10.83
C ASP A 149 8.04 14.90 -9.99
N ILE A 150 9.18 14.39 -9.55
CA ILE A 150 10.17 15.12 -8.76
C ILE A 150 11.32 15.66 -9.61
N SER A 151 11.27 15.53 -10.94
CA SER A 151 12.25 16.15 -11.84
C SER A 151 12.10 17.67 -11.97
N GLN A 152 11.00 18.21 -11.43
CA GLN A 152 10.63 19.61 -11.45
C GLN A 152 11.28 20.40 -10.30
N THR A 153 11.08 21.72 -10.28
CA THR A 153 11.56 22.58 -9.18
C THR A 153 10.83 22.30 -7.87
N GLU A 154 11.44 22.61 -6.72
CA GLU A 154 10.76 22.47 -5.42
C GLU A 154 9.48 23.31 -5.35
N GLU A 155 9.51 24.51 -5.93
CA GLU A 155 8.39 25.41 -6.00
C GLU A 155 7.23 24.79 -6.79
N ASP A 156 7.51 24.15 -7.92
CA ASP A 156 6.48 23.53 -8.77
C ASP A 156 5.91 22.26 -8.14
N ILE A 157 6.75 21.45 -7.48
CA ILE A 157 6.28 20.29 -6.69
C ILE A 157 5.37 20.79 -5.56
N ARG A 158 5.77 21.83 -4.82
CA ARG A 158 4.96 22.44 -3.75
C ARG A 158 3.63 23.00 -4.26
N ARG A 159 3.61 23.62 -5.44
CA ARG A 159 2.38 24.17 -6.04
C ARG A 159 1.32 23.10 -6.30
N GLN A 160 1.74 21.87 -6.60
CA GLN A 160 0.84 20.73 -6.83
C GLN A 160 0.25 20.16 -5.53
N MET A 161 0.94 20.36 -4.40
CA MET A 161 0.44 19.94 -3.08
C MET A 161 -0.84 20.68 -2.67
N LYS A 162 -1.75 19.95 -2.03
CA LYS A 162 -2.97 20.55 -1.45
C LYS A 162 -2.61 21.57 -0.35
N ARG A 163 -3.52 22.53 -0.11
CA ARG A 163 -3.27 23.68 0.79
C ARG A 163 -2.84 23.27 2.20
N HIS A 164 -3.45 22.24 2.79
CA HIS A 164 -3.10 21.77 4.14
C HIS A 164 -1.71 21.15 4.19
N TRP A 165 -1.26 20.47 3.13
CA TRP A 165 0.12 19.98 3.02
C TRP A 165 1.12 21.12 3.01
N ARG A 166 0.91 22.14 2.17
CA ARG A 166 1.79 23.32 2.14
C ARG A 166 1.88 24.03 3.48
N LYS A 167 0.74 24.28 4.13
CA LYS A 167 0.68 24.88 5.47
C LYS A 167 1.41 24.04 6.52
N ALA A 168 1.28 22.72 6.47
CA ALA A 168 1.98 21.82 7.39
C ALA A 168 3.50 21.88 7.17
N LEU A 169 3.98 21.92 5.93
CA LEU A 169 5.40 22.07 5.63
C LEU A 169 5.94 23.42 6.10
N GLU A 170 5.23 24.53 5.86
CA GLU A 170 5.63 25.85 6.37
C GLU A 170 5.74 25.90 7.89
N ARG A 171 4.87 25.15 8.59
CA ARG A 171 4.92 25.00 10.06
C ARG A 171 6.12 24.16 10.47
N ILE A 172 6.33 23.01 9.83
CA ILE A 172 7.48 22.12 10.08
C ILE A 172 8.80 22.86 9.93
N GLU A 173 8.94 23.71 8.92
CA GLU A 173 10.15 24.49 8.66
C GLU A 173 10.44 25.57 9.73
N ARG A 174 9.43 25.99 10.49
CA ARG A 174 9.59 26.91 11.63
C ARG A 174 9.84 26.18 12.95
N GLU A 175 9.53 24.89 13.01
CA GLU A 175 9.76 24.03 14.17
C GLU A 175 11.15 23.38 14.10
N ASN A 176 11.72 23.01 15.25
CA ASN A 176 13.06 22.41 15.34
C ASN A 176 13.06 20.90 15.02
N PHE A 177 12.39 20.48 13.95
CA PHE A 177 12.46 19.09 13.49
C PHE A 177 13.80 18.81 12.80
N GLN A 178 14.38 17.66 13.10
CA GLN A 178 15.62 17.21 12.48
C GLN A 178 15.40 15.86 11.79
N ALA A 179 16.07 15.65 10.66
CA ALA A 179 16.03 14.38 9.93
C ALA A 179 17.45 13.90 9.66
N LYS A 180 17.63 12.58 9.68
CA LYS A 180 18.85 11.92 9.21
C LYS A 180 18.51 10.78 8.25
N VAL A 181 19.40 10.55 7.30
CA VAL A 181 19.43 9.33 6.48
C VAL A 181 20.40 8.37 7.15
N SER A 182 19.93 7.19 7.53
CA SER A 182 20.69 6.21 8.28
C SER A 182 20.83 4.89 7.53
N HIS A 183 22.00 4.29 7.69
CA HIS A 183 22.28 2.89 7.35
C HIS A 183 22.76 2.10 8.58
N SER A 184 22.60 2.67 9.78
CA SER A 184 23.00 2.01 11.01
C SER A 184 22.12 0.80 11.30
N ALA A 185 22.75 -0.30 11.70
CA ALA A 185 22.04 -1.48 12.15
C ALA A 185 21.14 -1.18 13.34
N ASP A 186 21.60 -0.36 14.29
CA ASP A 186 20.83 -0.01 15.51
C ASP A 186 19.59 0.81 15.17
N ASP A 187 19.73 1.79 14.28
CA ASP A 187 18.61 2.61 13.80
C ASP A 187 17.58 1.76 13.05
N PHE A 188 18.05 0.82 12.22
CA PHE A 188 17.18 -0.11 11.52
C PHE A 188 16.45 -1.05 12.49
N GLN A 189 17.13 -1.60 13.50
CA GLN A 189 16.50 -2.45 14.50
C GLN A 189 15.46 -1.67 15.33
N TYR A 190 15.75 -0.43 15.70
CA TYR A 190 14.79 0.44 16.36
C TYR A 190 13.55 0.65 15.49
N TYR A 191 13.74 1.04 14.23
CA TYR A 191 12.65 1.24 13.28
C TYR A 191 11.81 -0.04 13.11
N LEU A 192 12.45 -1.18 12.89
CA LEU A 192 11.78 -2.46 12.68
C LEU A 192 10.99 -2.89 13.93
N PHE A 193 11.50 -2.62 15.13
CA PHE A 193 10.76 -2.85 16.37
C PHE A 193 9.47 -2.01 16.41
N GLN A 194 9.55 -0.71 16.11
CA GLN A 194 8.39 0.16 16.07
C GLN A 194 7.38 -0.26 15.00
N TYR A 195 7.87 -0.63 13.82
CA TYR A 195 7.06 -1.16 12.72
C TYR A 195 6.34 -2.46 13.12
N ARG A 196 7.00 -3.37 13.86
CA ARG A 196 6.38 -4.59 14.41
C ARG A 196 5.28 -4.29 15.43
N LEU A 197 5.43 -3.25 16.24
CA LEU A 197 4.39 -2.84 17.19
C LEU A 197 3.18 -2.28 16.44
N ASP A 198 3.38 -1.43 15.44
CA ASP A 198 2.29 -0.89 14.63
C ASP A 198 1.54 -2.00 13.87
N ALA A 199 2.28 -2.93 13.26
CA ALA A 199 1.73 -4.09 12.55
C ALA A 199 0.93 -5.06 13.43
N LYS A 200 1.15 -5.08 14.75
CA LYS A 200 0.35 -5.87 15.69
C LYS A 200 -0.94 -5.16 16.06
N ASN A 201 -0.90 -3.84 16.17
CA ASN A 201 -2.03 -3.02 16.58
C ASN A 201 -2.97 -2.71 15.40
N ASN A 202 -2.42 -2.66 14.19
CA ASN A 202 -3.13 -2.56 12.92
C ASN A 202 -3.02 -3.92 12.23
N THR A 203 -4.11 -4.67 12.07
CA THR A 203 -4.14 -6.05 11.54
C THR A 203 -3.63 -6.21 10.09
N SER A 204 -3.00 -5.20 9.50
CA SER A 204 -2.57 -5.21 8.10
C SER A 204 -1.45 -4.19 7.83
N SER A 205 -0.20 -4.64 7.85
CA SER A 205 0.95 -3.88 7.33
C SER A 205 1.60 -4.64 6.17
N TRP A 206 1.67 -4.02 4.99
CA TRP A 206 2.51 -4.50 3.89
C TRP A 206 3.69 -3.53 3.71
N PRO A 207 4.94 -4.03 3.57
CA PRO A 207 5.35 -5.42 3.68
C PRO A 207 5.26 -5.95 5.13
N SER A 208 5.20 -7.27 5.32
CA SER A 208 5.33 -7.86 6.66
C SER A 208 6.69 -7.52 7.27
N PRO A 209 6.84 -7.44 8.60
CA PRO A 209 8.14 -7.12 9.21
C PRO A 209 9.28 -8.06 8.80
N ASP A 210 8.97 -9.34 8.57
CA ASP A 210 9.98 -10.32 8.14
C ASP A 210 10.37 -10.12 6.67
N LEU A 211 9.39 -9.81 5.80
CA LEU A 211 9.67 -9.43 4.42
C LEU A 211 10.46 -8.12 4.35
N LEU A 212 10.12 -7.11 5.15
CA LEU A 212 10.83 -5.85 5.22
C LEU A 212 12.29 -6.05 5.67
N SER A 213 12.49 -6.89 6.69
CA SER A 213 13.84 -7.23 7.15
C SER A 213 14.65 -7.98 6.10
N ALA A 214 14.04 -8.91 5.38
CA ALA A 214 14.70 -9.64 4.30
C ALA A 214 15.04 -8.70 3.14
N PHE A 215 14.13 -7.79 2.79
CA PHE A 215 14.31 -6.81 1.73
C PHE A 215 15.42 -5.81 2.04
N TRP A 216 15.43 -5.22 3.24
CA TRP A 216 16.48 -4.29 3.67
C TRP A 216 17.89 -4.90 3.57
N GLN A 217 18.03 -6.18 3.90
CA GLN A 217 19.30 -6.89 3.79
C GLN A 217 19.70 -7.16 2.33
N ALA A 218 18.73 -7.41 1.45
CA ALA A 218 18.97 -7.67 0.03
C ALA A 218 19.24 -6.39 -0.77
N SER A 219 18.57 -5.28 -0.44
CA SER A 219 18.61 -4.03 -1.18
C SER A 219 19.87 -3.20 -0.98
N GLY A 220 20.53 -3.33 0.17
CA GLY A 220 21.78 -2.62 0.46
C GLY A 220 21.65 -1.11 0.25
N ALA A 221 22.51 -0.55 -0.60
CA ALA A 221 22.53 0.90 -0.88
C ALA A 221 21.28 1.42 -1.62
N ASN A 222 20.48 0.53 -2.24
CA ASN A 222 19.25 0.92 -2.93
C ASN A 222 18.14 1.33 -1.94
N SER A 223 18.23 0.94 -0.67
CA SER A 223 17.29 1.38 0.37
C SER A 223 17.91 2.38 1.32
N GLN A 224 17.08 3.30 1.81
CA GLN A 224 17.47 4.38 2.70
C GLN A 224 16.47 4.43 3.86
N LEU A 225 16.96 4.59 5.09
CA LEU A 225 16.12 4.80 6.26
C LEU A 225 16.18 6.29 6.66
N PHE A 226 15.08 6.99 6.47
CA PHE A 226 14.90 8.36 6.95
C PHE A 226 14.30 8.31 8.35
N LEU A 227 14.91 9.02 9.30
CA LEU A 227 14.41 9.14 10.68
C LEU A 227 14.23 10.61 11.03
N ALA A 228 13.05 10.94 11.55
CA ALA A 228 12.75 12.26 12.11
C ALA A 228 12.88 12.20 13.62
N TYR A 229 13.49 13.23 14.21
CA TYR A 229 13.64 13.37 15.64
C TYR A 229 13.43 14.80 16.11
N ARG A 230 12.97 14.92 17.36
CA ARG A 230 12.81 16.17 18.10
C ARG A 230 13.20 15.89 19.55
N ASP A 231 14.01 16.78 20.14
CA ASP A 231 14.50 16.63 21.52
C ASP A 231 15.09 15.22 21.77
N GLU A 232 15.96 14.77 20.86
CA GLU A 232 16.64 13.46 20.85
C GLU A 232 15.72 12.22 20.75
N LYS A 233 14.41 12.40 20.59
CA LYS A 233 13.45 11.31 20.43
C LYS A 233 13.04 11.12 18.97
N TYR A 234 13.09 9.88 18.48
CA TYR A 234 12.52 9.53 17.18
C TYR A 234 10.99 9.63 17.20
N ILE A 235 10.45 10.36 16.23
CA ILE A 235 9.00 10.61 16.09
C ILE A 235 8.41 9.98 14.84
N ALA A 236 9.23 9.68 13.83
CA ALA A 236 8.80 9.00 12.62
C ALA A 236 9.98 8.34 11.91
N GLY A 237 9.68 7.33 11.10
CA GLY A 237 10.61 6.67 10.22
C GLY A 237 10.00 6.32 8.87
N LEU A 238 10.80 6.45 7.82
CA LEU A 238 10.41 6.14 6.45
C LEU A 238 11.53 5.35 5.79
N ILE A 239 11.25 4.11 5.39
CA ILE A 239 12.14 3.38 4.51
C ILE A 239 11.72 3.66 3.07
N THR A 240 12.69 4.10 2.28
CA THR A 240 12.54 4.25 0.84
C THR A 240 13.44 3.29 0.11
N THR A 241 13.09 2.95 -1.13
CA THR A 241 13.94 2.15 -2.02
C THR A 241 13.88 2.66 -3.44
N VAL A 242 14.94 2.46 -4.21
CA VAL A 242 15.01 2.91 -5.61
C VAL A 242 15.01 1.75 -6.60
N PHE A 243 14.41 1.97 -7.76
CA PHE A 243 14.46 1.10 -8.93
C PHE A 243 14.14 1.91 -10.19
N GLY A 244 14.83 1.65 -11.31
CA GLY A 244 14.67 2.48 -12.50
C GLY A 244 14.96 3.96 -12.21
N ASP A 245 14.03 4.82 -12.60
CA ASP A 245 14.02 6.25 -12.35
C ASP A 245 13.10 6.67 -11.19
N THR A 246 12.68 5.71 -10.36
CA THR A 246 11.69 5.88 -9.29
C THR A 246 12.29 5.60 -7.91
N ALA A 247 12.02 6.49 -6.96
CA ALA A 247 12.16 6.23 -5.53
C ALA A 247 10.78 5.93 -4.92
N LEU A 248 10.66 4.86 -4.15
CA LEU A 248 9.41 4.40 -3.54
C LEU A 248 9.47 4.56 -2.02
N ALA A 249 8.44 5.14 -1.42
CA ALA A 249 8.14 5.08 0.00
C ALA A 249 7.63 3.67 0.37
N LEU A 250 8.55 2.79 0.76
CA LEU A 250 8.29 1.36 0.94
C LEU A 250 7.53 1.07 2.23
N SER A 251 7.98 1.62 3.36
CA SER A 251 7.34 1.42 4.65
C SER A 251 7.47 2.66 5.52
N ALA A 252 6.48 2.88 6.37
CA ALA A 252 6.34 4.07 7.17
C ALA A 252 5.95 3.69 8.60
N TRP A 253 6.54 4.40 9.56
CA TRP A 253 6.11 4.42 10.96
C TRP A 253 6.06 5.87 11.41
N ASP A 254 5.01 6.24 12.13
CA ASP A 254 4.84 7.56 12.74
C ASP A 254 4.37 7.35 14.17
N GLU A 255 4.85 8.18 15.11
CA GLU A 255 4.44 8.10 16.49
C GLU A 255 2.97 8.50 16.62
N THR A 256 2.16 7.62 17.23
CA THR A 256 0.68 7.65 17.26
C THR A 256 0.05 8.82 18.03
N HIS A 257 0.82 9.87 18.33
CA HIS A 257 0.37 11.02 19.12
C HIS A 257 -0.04 12.23 18.28
N THR A 258 0.03 12.17 16.93
CA THR A 258 -0.43 13.28 16.08
C THR A 258 -1.33 12.80 14.93
N THR A 259 -2.57 13.29 14.89
CA THR A 259 -3.49 13.14 13.73
C THR A 259 -2.97 13.89 12.49
N ASP A 260 -2.01 14.78 12.69
CA ASP A 260 -1.38 15.64 11.69
C ASP A 260 -0.18 15.00 10.96
N PHE A 261 0.18 13.72 11.17
CA PHE A 261 1.27 13.01 10.46
C PHE A 261 2.53 13.87 10.20
N ILE A 262 2.92 14.69 11.19
CA ILE A 262 3.87 15.78 10.95
C ILE A 262 5.25 15.21 10.65
N GLY A 263 5.65 14.19 11.42
CA GLY A 263 6.88 13.45 11.17
C GLY A 263 6.91 12.86 9.76
N MET A 264 5.84 12.18 9.35
CA MET A 264 5.77 11.61 7.99
C MET A 264 5.76 12.68 6.88
N ARG A 265 5.04 13.80 7.04
CA ARG A 265 5.06 14.91 6.06
C ARG A 265 6.47 15.45 5.88
N PHE A 266 7.17 15.66 6.99
CA PHE A 266 8.55 16.11 7.00
C PHE A 266 9.47 15.11 6.29
N LEU A 267 9.40 13.82 6.65
CA LEU A 267 10.24 12.79 6.05
C LEU A 267 10.01 12.61 4.56
N ILE A 268 8.74 12.62 4.10
CA ILE A 268 8.43 12.55 2.67
C ILE A 268 9.01 13.76 1.94
N TRP A 269 8.87 14.98 2.50
CA TRP A 269 9.47 16.16 1.87
C TRP A 269 11.00 16.04 1.80
N ARG A 270 11.65 15.63 2.88
CA ARG A 270 13.11 15.40 2.88
C ARG A 270 13.54 14.32 1.90
N ALA A 271 12.77 13.25 1.74
CA ALA A 271 13.04 12.20 0.78
C ALA A 271 12.87 12.70 -0.67
N ILE A 272 11.83 13.48 -0.97
CA ILE A 272 11.65 14.13 -2.27
C ILE A 272 12.87 14.99 -2.61
N GLN A 273 13.33 15.83 -1.68
CA GLN A 273 14.52 16.66 -1.87
C GLN A 273 15.77 15.80 -2.15
N TYR A 274 15.99 14.79 -1.31
CA TYR A 274 17.12 13.87 -1.44
C TYR A 274 17.18 13.18 -2.80
N TYR A 275 16.07 12.59 -3.24
CA TYR A 275 16.03 11.84 -4.50
C TYR A 275 16.05 12.73 -5.74
N ARG A 276 15.51 13.96 -5.65
CA ARG A 276 15.67 14.95 -6.73
C ARG A 276 17.14 15.36 -6.89
N ASP A 277 17.85 15.60 -5.79
CA ASP A 277 19.28 15.95 -5.85
C ASP A 277 20.12 14.81 -6.44
N LEU A 278 19.67 13.56 -6.26
CA LEU A 278 20.21 12.37 -6.92
C LEU A 278 19.69 12.13 -8.35
N ARG A 279 18.86 13.04 -8.88
CA ARG A 279 18.30 13.04 -10.25
C ARG A 279 17.32 11.89 -10.57
N TYR A 280 16.65 11.36 -9.55
CA TYR A 280 15.47 10.52 -9.79
C TYR A 280 14.34 11.37 -10.37
N LYS A 281 13.50 10.76 -11.22
CA LYS A 281 12.39 11.45 -11.86
C LYS A 281 11.10 11.34 -11.05
N TRP A 282 10.92 10.23 -10.35
CA TRP A 282 9.66 9.95 -9.68
C TRP A 282 9.83 9.64 -8.20
N PHE A 283 8.89 10.13 -7.40
CA PHE A 283 8.69 9.70 -6.03
C PHE A 283 7.33 9.02 -5.91
N ASP A 284 7.33 7.73 -5.66
CA ASP A 284 6.16 6.89 -5.53
C ASP A 284 5.81 6.71 -4.05
N LEU A 285 4.59 7.01 -3.66
CA LEU A 285 4.14 6.88 -2.27
C LEU A 285 3.64 5.47 -1.94
N GLY A 286 3.68 4.55 -2.90
CA GLY A 286 3.23 3.17 -2.76
C GLY A 286 1.72 3.03 -2.57
N GLY A 287 1.29 1.78 -2.43
CA GLY A 287 -0.12 1.39 -2.44
C GLY A 287 -1.04 2.24 -1.54
N ALA A 288 -2.10 2.74 -2.12
CA ALA A 288 -3.25 3.37 -1.48
C ALA A 288 -4.46 2.48 -1.71
N ASP A 289 -5.15 2.15 -0.62
CA ASP A 289 -6.35 1.35 -0.66
C ASP A 289 -7.43 2.14 -1.41
N PRO A 290 -8.02 1.60 -2.50
CA PRO A 290 -9.09 2.28 -3.23
C PRO A 290 -10.36 2.42 -2.39
N SER A 291 -10.60 1.52 -1.43
CA SER A 291 -11.78 1.55 -0.56
C SER A 291 -11.63 2.54 0.60
N ARG A 292 -10.41 2.74 1.13
CA ARG A 292 -10.17 3.63 2.28
C ARG A 292 -10.05 5.08 1.86
N LYS A 293 -11.07 5.86 2.23
CA LYS A 293 -11.12 7.32 2.04
C LYS A 293 -10.43 8.13 3.14
N MET A 294 -9.86 7.47 4.16
CA MET A 294 -9.22 8.10 5.33
C MET A 294 -7.87 7.46 5.66
N GLY A 295 -7.11 8.09 6.57
CA GLY A 295 -5.80 7.58 7.00
C GLY A 295 -4.73 7.70 5.92
N ALA A 296 -3.85 6.69 5.83
CA ALA A 296 -2.69 6.69 4.94
C ALA A 296 -3.06 6.91 3.46
N SER A 297 -4.15 6.30 2.96
CA SER A 297 -4.61 6.50 1.57
C SER A 297 -4.97 7.97 1.28
N ALA A 298 -5.76 8.59 2.15
CA ALA A 298 -6.14 10.00 2.02
C ALA A 298 -4.93 10.94 2.14
N PHE A 299 -4.02 10.61 3.05
CA PHE A 299 -2.76 11.32 3.21
C PHE A 299 -1.96 11.33 1.91
N LYS A 300 -1.76 10.16 1.27
CA LYS A 300 -1.02 10.04 0.01
C LYS A 300 -1.66 10.85 -1.12
N ARG A 301 -2.98 10.76 -1.33
CA ARG A 301 -3.70 11.49 -2.39
C ARG A 301 -3.63 13.02 -2.26
N THR A 302 -3.28 13.53 -1.09
CA THR A 302 -3.20 14.98 -0.85
C THR A 302 -1.80 15.58 -1.06
N THR A 303 -0.80 14.75 -1.39
CA THR A 303 0.58 15.17 -1.70
C THR A 303 0.75 15.87 -3.05
N GLY A 304 -0.27 15.87 -3.90
CA GLY A 304 -0.21 16.50 -5.23
C GLY A 304 0.30 15.60 -6.35
N GLY A 305 0.55 14.31 -6.08
CA GLY A 305 0.88 13.34 -7.12
C GLY A 305 -0.31 12.88 -7.97
N SER A 306 -0.01 12.18 -9.06
CA SER A 306 -0.99 11.53 -9.91
C SER A 306 -1.30 10.11 -9.41
N GLU A 307 -2.57 9.76 -9.40
CA GLU A 307 -3.03 8.42 -9.04
C GLU A 307 -2.94 7.48 -10.25
N TYR A 308 -2.52 6.23 -10.01
CA TYR A 308 -2.48 5.20 -11.05
C TYR A 308 -2.81 3.82 -10.49
N SER A 309 -3.28 2.93 -11.37
CA SER A 309 -3.45 1.50 -11.09
C SER A 309 -3.10 0.67 -12.33
N TYR A 310 -2.60 -0.54 -12.09
CA TYR A 310 -2.32 -1.50 -13.16
C TYR A 310 -3.59 -2.25 -13.57
N ALA A 311 -3.50 -3.01 -14.66
CA ALA A 311 -4.67 -3.63 -15.31
C ALA A 311 -5.41 -4.70 -14.47
N GLY A 312 -4.85 -5.12 -13.34
CA GLY A 312 -5.50 -5.97 -12.34
C GLY A 312 -4.77 -7.28 -12.07
N ASN A 313 -5.47 -8.19 -11.37
CA ASN A 313 -4.95 -9.48 -10.94
C ASN A 313 -5.71 -10.63 -11.64
N TYR A 314 -4.96 -11.60 -12.13
CA TYR A 314 -5.48 -12.68 -12.96
C TYR A 314 -4.85 -14.03 -12.62
N GLU A 315 -5.52 -15.10 -13.00
CA GLU A 315 -4.99 -16.45 -12.87
C GLU A 315 -5.33 -17.36 -14.05
N ALA A 316 -4.53 -18.42 -14.21
CA ALA A 316 -4.77 -19.49 -15.15
C ALA A 316 -4.28 -20.83 -14.62
N PHE A 317 -5.02 -21.89 -14.97
CA PHE A 317 -4.77 -23.24 -14.50
C PHE A 317 -4.38 -24.17 -15.65
N PRO A 318 -3.46 -25.12 -15.41
CA PRO A 318 -3.20 -26.22 -16.33
C PRO A 318 -4.45 -27.06 -16.58
N THR A 319 -4.58 -27.62 -17.79
CA THR A 319 -5.80 -28.31 -18.22
C THR A 319 -6.10 -29.60 -17.44
N PHE A 320 -5.09 -30.20 -16.82
CA PHE A 320 -5.18 -31.51 -16.14
C PHE A 320 -5.35 -31.41 -14.61
N LEU A 321 -5.20 -30.23 -14.00
CA LEU A 321 -5.54 -30.06 -12.59
C LEU A 321 -7.07 -30.14 -12.45
N PRO A 322 -7.61 -30.99 -11.56
CA PRO A 322 -9.05 -31.15 -11.42
C PRO A 322 -9.72 -29.79 -11.24
N ARG A 323 -10.69 -29.49 -12.12
CA ARG A 323 -11.71 -28.46 -11.88
C ARG A 323 -12.64 -28.98 -10.79
N GLU A 324 -12.15 -29.17 -9.56
CA GLU A 324 -13.07 -29.11 -8.44
C GLU A 324 -13.73 -27.73 -8.52
N SER A 325 -15.07 -27.75 -8.49
CA SER A 325 -15.90 -26.62 -8.84
C SER A 325 -15.32 -25.33 -8.27
N SER A 326 -15.22 -24.29 -9.10
CA SER A 326 -14.83 -22.96 -8.65
C SER A 326 -15.65 -22.46 -7.45
N ALA A 327 -16.78 -23.10 -7.12
CA ALA A 327 -17.56 -22.90 -5.92
C ALA A 327 -16.91 -23.39 -4.60
N SER A 328 -16.09 -24.44 -4.60
CA SER A 328 -15.37 -24.92 -3.41
C SER A 328 -13.99 -24.25 -3.23
N ARG A 329 -13.34 -23.83 -4.33
CA ARG A 329 -12.15 -22.95 -4.28
C ARG A 329 -12.47 -21.47 -4.04
N LYS A 330 -13.75 -21.07 -4.13
CA LYS A 330 -14.25 -19.70 -3.91
C LYS A 330 -14.03 -19.12 -2.51
N ARG A 331 -13.34 -19.82 -1.61
CA ARG A 331 -12.92 -19.34 -0.29
C ARG A 331 -11.48 -19.72 0.08
N ALA A 332 -10.74 -20.32 -0.85
CA ALA A 332 -9.32 -20.52 -0.73
C ALA A 332 -8.65 -19.43 -1.55
N ASP A 333 -8.75 -18.19 -1.08
CA ASP A 333 -7.86 -17.15 -1.59
C ASP A 333 -6.42 -17.65 -1.42
N LEU A 334 -5.56 -17.40 -2.40
CA LEU A 334 -4.13 -17.71 -2.24
C LEU A 334 -3.54 -17.00 -1.00
N HIS A 335 -4.20 -15.94 -0.50
CA HIS A 335 -3.89 -15.25 0.76
C HIS A 335 -3.98 -16.18 1.97
N GLY A 336 -5.01 -17.02 2.08
CA GLY A 336 -5.13 -18.00 3.17
C GLY A 336 -4.03 -19.07 3.19
N PHE A 337 -3.29 -19.26 2.08
CA PHE A 337 -2.26 -20.29 1.94
C PHE A 337 -0.83 -19.74 1.80
N LEU A 338 -0.65 -18.42 1.69
CA LEU A 338 0.64 -17.75 1.47
C LEU A 338 0.92 -16.66 2.53
N PRO A 339 1.01 -17.02 3.82
CA PRO A 339 1.24 -16.06 4.88
C PRO A 339 2.49 -15.21 4.61
N GLY A 340 2.33 -13.89 4.67
CA GLY A 340 3.42 -12.91 4.57
C GLY A 340 3.61 -12.25 3.20
N LEU A 341 2.83 -12.66 2.20
CA LEU A 341 2.64 -11.97 0.91
C LEU A 341 1.27 -11.29 0.80
N ASP A 342 0.47 -11.42 1.85
CA ASP A 342 -0.88 -10.89 1.94
C ASP A 342 -0.82 -9.38 1.85
N TRP A 343 -1.58 -8.85 0.91
CA TRP A 343 -1.97 -7.47 0.99
C TRP A 343 -3.08 -7.35 2.06
N PRO A 344 -3.16 -6.26 2.87
CA PRO A 344 -4.30 -5.97 3.74
C PRO A 344 -5.62 -6.50 3.21
N VAL A 345 -6.17 -7.53 3.87
CA VAL A 345 -7.52 -8.02 3.58
C VAL A 345 -8.48 -6.89 3.92
N GLU A 346 -9.47 -6.68 3.05
CA GLU A 346 -10.65 -5.87 3.38
C GLU A 346 -11.22 -6.38 4.70
N ILE A 347 -11.09 -5.58 5.76
CA ILE A 347 -12.12 -5.63 6.77
C ILE A 347 -13.28 -4.93 6.09
N GLU A 348 -14.37 -5.66 5.84
CA GLU A 348 -15.69 -5.04 5.70
C GLU A 348 -15.79 -4.09 6.89
N GLU A 349 -15.55 -2.79 6.66
CA GLU A 349 -16.08 -1.77 7.55
C GLU A 349 -17.56 -2.08 7.54
N ILE A 350 -18.03 -2.66 8.65
CA ILE A 350 -19.44 -2.87 8.94
C ILE A 350 -20.14 -1.64 8.39
N GLU A 351 -21.03 -1.83 7.40
CA GLU A 351 -21.79 -0.76 6.77
C GLU A 351 -22.41 0.09 7.89
N LEU A 352 -21.73 1.20 8.20
CA LEU A 352 -22.27 2.25 9.03
C LEU A 352 -23.03 3.10 8.04
N ASP A 353 -24.35 2.93 8.11
CA ASP A 353 -25.38 3.64 7.37
C ASP A 353 -24.96 5.06 7.00
N GLN A 354 -25.33 5.45 5.77
CA GLN A 354 -25.05 6.75 5.19
C GLN A 354 -25.54 7.90 6.09
N GLU A 355 -24.70 8.34 7.02
CA GLU A 355 -24.97 9.52 7.82
C GLU A 355 -23.72 10.40 7.89
N THR A 356 -23.98 11.70 7.88
CA THR A 356 -23.07 12.86 7.74
C THR A 356 -21.65 12.72 8.31
N GLY A 357 -20.72 13.59 7.86
CA GLY A 357 -19.35 13.66 8.40
C GLY A 357 -19.28 13.75 9.93
N VAL A 358 -20.30 14.32 10.57
CA VAL A 358 -20.47 14.32 12.04
C VAL A 358 -20.67 12.92 12.59
N THR A 359 -21.60 12.12 12.05
CA THR A 359 -21.88 10.76 12.51
C THR A 359 -20.65 9.86 12.42
N SER A 360 -19.89 9.93 11.33
CA SER A 360 -18.65 9.16 11.19
C SER A 360 -17.59 9.56 12.22
N GLY A 361 -17.45 10.85 12.53
CA GLY A 361 -16.50 11.35 13.50
C GLY A 361 -16.88 11.00 14.94
N VAL A 362 -18.17 11.10 15.29
CA VAL A 362 -18.71 10.71 16.61
C VAL A 362 -18.56 9.20 16.81
N THR A 363 -18.92 8.40 15.81
CA THR A 363 -18.82 6.93 15.90
C THR A 363 -17.37 6.49 16.13
N ARG A 364 -16.41 7.16 15.50
CA ARG A 364 -14.98 6.92 15.73
C ARG A 364 -14.53 7.31 17.14
N ALA A 365 -14.93 8.49 17.62
CA ALA A 365 -14.58 8.95 18.97
C ALA A 365 -15.12 7.99 20.04
N VAL A 366 -16.41 7.63 19.95
CA VAL A 366 -17.04 6.65 20.83
C VAL A 366 -16.35 5.28 20.71
N GLY A 367 -16.08 4.83 19.49
CA GLY A 367 -15.39 3.56 19.22
C GLY A 367 -14.02 3.46 19.88
N ASN A 368 -13.23 4.54 19.93
CA ASN A 368 -11.92 4.57 20.57
C ASN A 368 -11.98 4.44 22.09
N ILE A 369 -13.08 4.88 22.69
CA ILE A 369 -13.32 4.82 24.13
C ILE A 369 -13.88 3.45 24.53
N VAL A 370 -14.96 2.99 23.89
CA VAL A 370 -15.63 1.74 24.29
C VAL A 370 -14.76 0.50 24.03
N LYS A 371 -13.86 0.52 23.04
CA LYS A 371 -12.91 -0.59 22.80
C LYS A 371 -11.91 -0.81 23.94
N LYS A 372 -11.72 0.19 24.81
CA LYS A 372 -10.87 0.08 26.00
C LYS A 372 -11.63 -0.52 27.19
N ASN A 373 -12.96 -0.60 27.11
CA ASN A 373 -13.80 -1.16 28.15
C ASN A 373 -13.78 -2.71 28.07
N PRO A 374 -13.44 -3.42 29.16
CA PRO A 374 -13.41 -4.89 29.19
C PRO A 374 -14.76 -5.54 28.88
N ASP A 375 -15.87 -4.85 29.15
CA ASP A 375 -17.24 -5.36 28.96
C ASP A 375 -17.79 -5.09 27.55
N TRP A 376 -16.93 -4.66 26.62
CA TRP A 376 -17.31 -4.39 25.24
C TRP A 376 -17.62 -5.66 24.44
N ASP A 377 -18.85 -5.78 23.96
CA ASP A 377 -19.37 -6.93 23.21
C ASP A 377 -19.04 -6.94 21.70
N GLY A 378 -18.27 -5.96 21.23
CA GLY A 378 -17.90 -5.83 19.82
C GLY A 378 -18.93 -5.14 18.92
N VAL A 379 -20.12 -4.78 19.43
CA VAL A 379 -21.22 -4.27 18.59
C VAL A 379 -21.60 -2.84 18.98
N LEU A 380 -21.33 -1.87 18.08
CA LEU A 380 -21.70 -0.47 18.24
C LEU A 380 -22.81 -0.10 17.24
N ASN A 381 -23.92 0.46 17.75
CA ASN A 381 -24.98 1.00 16.90
C ASN A 381 -25.42 2.38 17.42
N SER A 382 -26.10 3.14 16.57
CA SER A 382 -26.37 4.57 16.82
C SER A 382 -27.31 4.85 18.01
N LYS A 383 -28.06 3.84 18.46
CA LYS A 383 -29.05 3.93 19.56
C LYS A 383 -28.59 3.20 20.83
N LYS A 384 -27.43 2.53 20.81
CA LYS A 384 -26.94 1.78 21.95
C LYS A 384 -26.64 2.77 23.08
N SER A 385 -27.19 2.49 24.26
CA SER A 385 -26.87 3.25 25.46
C SER A 385 -25.38 3.06 25.79
N LEU A 386 -24.68 4.14 26.11
CA LEU A 386 -23.24 4.19 26.36
C LEU A 386 -22.94 4.40 27.84
N VAL A 387 -23.67 5.29 28.50
CA VAL A 387 -23.47 5.62 29.92
C VAL A 387 -24.31 4.69 30.78
N THR A 388 -25.59 4.49 30.43
CA THR A 388 -26.50 3.63 31.20
C THR A 388 -26.14 2.14 31.07
N SER A 389 -25.48 1.75 29.99
CA SER A 389 -24.95 0.39 29.80
C SER A 389 -23.62 0.13 30.51
N GLY A 390 -22.99 1.16 31.09
CA GLY A 390 -21.67 1.05 31.72
C GLY A 390 -20.49 0.98 30.75
N LEU A 391 -20.71 1.19 29.45
CA LEU A 391 -19.65 1.18 28.44
C LEU A 391 -18.74 2.43 28.53
N ILE A 392 -19.28 3.54 29.00
CA ILE A 392 -18.57 4.79 29.26
C ILE A 392 -18.87 5.22 30.70
N ASP A 393 -17.84 5.17 31.54
CA ASP A 393 -17.90 5.71 32.90
C ASP A 393 -17.59 7.22 32.92
N SER A 394 -17.63 7.83 34.11
CA SER A 394 -17.38 9.27 34.26
C SER A 394 -15.97 9.70 33.84
N LEU A 395 -14.98 8.81 33.88
CA LEU A 395 -13.59 9.12 33.48
C LEU A 395 -13.46 9.04 31.95
N ALA A 396 -13.97 7.97 31.36
CA ALA A 396 -14.06 7.75 29.92
C ALA A 396 -14.90 8.83 29.22
N LEU A 397 -15.89 9.40 29.92
CA LEU A 397 -16.69 10.51 29.42
C LEU A 397 -15.86 11.79 29.26
N VAL A 398 -14.92 12.07 30.17
CA VAL A 398 -14.02 13.24 30.07
C VAL A 398 -13.13 13.12 28.83
N ASP A 399 -12.55 11.94 28.61
CA ASP A 399 -11.72 11.66 27.42
C ASP A 399 -12.55 11.77 26.13
N LEU A 400 -13.79 11.26 26.14
CA LEU A 400 -14.70 11.38 25.00
C LEU A 400 -15.03 12.84 24.70
N VAL A 401 -15.37 13.63 25.73
CA VAL A 401 -15.67 15.06 25.58
C VAL A 401 -14.47 15.78 24.99
N GLN A 402 -13.25 15.51 25.47
CA GLN A 402 -12.04 16.11 24.93
C GLN A 402 -11.83 15.79 23.44
N ASP A 403 -11.91 14.52 23.04
CA ASP A 403 -11.78 14.10 21.63
C ASP A 403 -12.84 14.78 20.76
N LEU A 404 -14.08 14.88 21.22
CA LEU A 404 -15.16 15.52 20.48
C LEU A 404 -14.96 17.03 20.31
N GLN A 405 -14.47 17.75 21.34
CA GLN A 405 -14.16 19.18 21.23
C GLN A 405 -13.08 19.44 20.19
N GLU A 406 -11.98 18.68 20.26
CA GLU A 406 -10.85 18.82 19.33
C GLU A 406 -11.25 18.45 17.90
N ARG A 407 -12.06 17.39 17.74
CA ARG A 407 -12.46 16.85 16.43
C ARG A 407 -13.42 17.75 15.67
N PHE A 408 -14.33 18.43 16.37
CA PHE A 408 -15.39 19.21 15.76
C PHE A 408 -15.22 20.72 15.95
N ASP A 409 -14.15 21.15 16.64
CA ASP A 409 -13.90 22.56 16.99
C ASP A 409 -15.10 23.18 17.73
N VAL A 410 -15.63 22.44 18.71
CA VAL A 410 -16.76 22.85 19.56
C VAL A 410 -16.35 22.89 21.02
N HIS A 411 -17.05 23.68 21.84
CA HIS A 411 -16.86 23.74 23.28
C HIS A 411 -18.09 23.23 24.03
N PHE A 412 -17.92 22.34 25.00
CA PHE A 412 -18.99 21.87 25.89
C PHE A 412 -18.88 22.54 27.26
N PHE A 413 -19.97 23.13 27.73
CA PHE A 413 -20.08 23.64 29.09
C PHE A 413 -20.36 22.49 30.07
N PRO A 414 -19.96 22.61 31.36
CA PRO A 414 -20.17 21.56 32.36
C PRO A 414 -21.63 21.09 32.48
N GLU A 415 -22.59 21.98 32.26
CA GLU A 415 -24.03 21.67 32.32
C GLU A 415 -24.51 20.83 31.14
N GLU A 416 -23.75 20.78 30.04
CA GLU A 416 -24.05 19.99 28.84
C GLU A 416 -23.47 18.57 28.92
N ILE A 417 -22.52 18.32 29.83
CA ILE A 417 -21.88 17.01 30.04
C ILE A 417 -22.76 16.17 30.97
N ILE A 418 -23.95 15.84 30.46
CA ILE A 418 -24.96 15.02 31.13
C ILE A 418 -25.22 13.75 30.35
N ALA A 419 -25.68 12.69 31.04
CA ALA A 419 -25.93 11.39 30.42
C ALA A 419 -26.84 11.51 29.19
N GLU A 420 -27.91 12.30 29.25
CA GLU A 420 -28.87 12.49 28.14
C GLU A 420 -28.21 12.88 26.81
N ASN A 421 -27.16 13.71 26.89
CA ASN A 421 -26.41 14.21 25.74
C ASN A 421 -25.35 13.22 25.23
N PHE A 422 -24.84 12.34 26.10
CA PHE A 422 -23.71 11.45 25.81
C PHE A 422 -24.06 9.95 25.85
N ASP A 423 -25.33 9.59 26.10
CA ASP A 423 -25.75 8.20 26.24
C ASP A 423 -25.86 7.46 24.92
N SER A 424 -25.85 8.13 23.77
CA SER A 424 -25.86 7.46 22.46
C SER A 424 -25.14 8.27 21.40
N ILE A 425 -24.66 7.59 20.35
CA ILE A 425 -24.09 8.25 19.17
C ILE A 425 -25.07 9.28 18.60
N ASN A 426 -26.36 8.95 18.52
CA ASN A 426 -27.38 9.88 18.02
C ASN A 426 -27.52 11.14 18.89
N SER A 427 -27.49 11.00 20.21
CA SER A 427 -27.54 12.15 21.13
C SER A 427 -26.32 13.05 20.95
N ILE A 428 -25.14 12.46 20.85
CA ILE A 428 -23.87 13.18 20.67
C ILE A 428 -23.84 13.88 19.31
N CYS A 429 -24.27 13.21 18.24
CA CYS A 429 -24.38 13.81 16.90
C CYS A 429 -25.28 15.03 16.89
N ARG A 430 -26.46 14.96 17.54
CA ARG A 430 -27.40 16.08 17.64
C ARG A 430 -26.76 17.27 18.34
N LEU A 431 -26.14 17.04 19.50
CA LEU A 431 -25.50 18.11 20.27
C LEU A 431 -24.37 18.79 19.49
N ILE A 432 -23.56 18.03 18.76
CA ILE A 432 -22.48 18.58 17.92
C ILE A 432 -23.05 19.36 16.74
N GLN A 433 -24.08 18.86 16.09
CA GLN A 433 -24.74 19.59 14.99
C GLN A 433 -25.34 20.92 15.47
N GLU A 434 -25.97 20.93 16.64
CA GLU A 434 -26.49 22.16 17.27
C GLU A 434 -25.37 23.17 17.56
N LYS A 435 -24.23 22.71 18.09
CA LYS A 435 -23.07 23.58 18.36
C LYS A 435 -22.42 24.11 17.09
N MET A 436 -22.29 23.28 16.05
CA MET A 436 -21.74 23.70 14.76
C MET A 436 -22.66 24.70 14.03
N ALA A 437 -23.97 24.65 14.25
CA ALA A 437 -24.92 25.59 13.66
C ALA A 437 -24.87 27.00 14.28
N VAL A 438 -24.35 27.14 15.50
CA VAL A 438 -24.22 28.43 16.21
C VAL A 438 -22.95 29.21 15.79
N HIS A 439 -22.03 28.58 15.05
CA HIS A 439 -20.78 29.18 14.56
C HIS A 439 -20.85 29.75 13.13
N PHE A 440 -22.06 29.91 12.56
CA PHE A 440 -22.29 30.53 11.24
C PHE A 440 -22.96 31.90 11.31
#